data_AF-A0A7I9W8I9-F1
#
_entry.id   AF-A0A7I9W8I9-F1
#
_cell.length_a   1.000
_cell.length_b   1.000
_cell.length_c   1.000
_cell.angle_alpha   90.00
_cell.angle_beta   90.00
_cell.angle_gamma   90.00
#
_symmetry.space_group_name_H-M   'P 1'
#
loop_
_entity.id
_entity.type
_entity.pdbx_description
1 polymer ?
#
loop_
_entity_poly.entity_id
_entity_poly.type
_entity_poly.pdbx_seq_one_letter_code
_entity_poly.pdbx_strand_id
1 'polypeptide(L)' 'MRAACAGKDWGMAAVTGGLPTQSAAKLAQRVATPEDPLWGANINSATETMLGGTAKAIAAAKDSARREGRSSDST' A
#
# COMPACT_ATOMS: atom_id res chain seq x y z
N MET A 1 19.33 4.80 -11.77
CA MET A 1 17.98 4.18 -11.77
C MET A 1 18.00 2.68 -12.07
N ARG A 2 18.64 2.20 -13.16
CA ARG A 2 18.63 0.76 -13.51
C ARG A 2 19.01 -0.19 -12.37
N ALA A 3 20.02 0.13 -11.56
CA ALA A 3 20.41 -0.70 -10.40
C ALA A 3 19.37 -0.72 -9.26
N ALA A 4 18.65 0.38 -9.03
CA ALA A 4 17.61 0.47 -8.02
C ALA A 4 16.31 -0.24 -8.46
N CYS A 5 16.05 -0.27 -9.77
CA CYS A 5 14.92 -0.97 -10.37
C CYS A 5 15.26 -2.41 -10.77
N ALA A 6 16.51 -2.84 -10.67
CA ALA A 6 16.97 -4.10 -11.23
C ALA A 6 16.26 -5.29 -10.59
N GLY A 7 15.53 -6.05 -11.41
CA GLY A 7 14.95 -7.34 -11.05
C GLY A 7 13.55 -7.31 -10.42
N LYS A 8 12.87 -6.16 -10.34
CA LYS A 8 11.50 -6.08 -9.81
C LYS A 8 10.65 -5.08 -10.59
N ASP A 9 9.35 -5.36 -10.73
CA ASP A 9 8.38 -4.42 -11.25
C ASP A 9 7.96 -3.46 -10.13
N TRP A 10 8.11 -2.16 -10.38
CA TRP A 10 7.81 -1.08 -9.43
C TRP A 10 6.57 -0.33 -9.86
N GLY A 11 5.80 0.17 -8.90
CA GLY A 11 4.61 0.96 -9.18
C GLY A 11 4.16 1.84 -8.04
N MET A 12 3.04 2.50 -8.25
CA MET A 12 2.31 3.25 -7.23
C MET A 12 0.81 3.01 -7.35
N ALA A 13 0.11 3.04 -6.22
CA ALA A 13 -1.34 2.93 -6.17
C ALA A 13 -1.92 3.83 -5.06
N ALA A 14 -3.05 4.47 -5.34
CA ALA A 14 -3.80 5.21 -4.34
C ALA A 14 -4.53 4.26 -3.39
N VAL A 15 -4.45 4.50 -2.09
CA VAL A 15 -5.36 3.91 -1.11
C VAL A 15 -6.65 4.74 -1.13
N THR A 16 -7.62 4.26 -1.91
CA THR A 16 -8.95 4.88 -2.03
C THR A 16 -9.93 4.25 -1.04
N GLY A 17 -10.99 4.97 -0.67
CA GLY A 17 -12.01 4.48 0.27
C GLY A 17 -12.00 5.17 1.63
N GLY A 18 -11.35 6.33 1.73
CA GLY A 18 -11.45 7.18 2.92
C GLY A 18 -10.52 6.79 4.07
N LEU A 19 -9.54 5.90 3.87
CA LEU A 19 -8.62 5.49 4.94
C LEU A 19 -7.76 6.66 5.40
N PRO A 20 -7.74 6.99 6.71
CA PRO A 20 -6.81 7.98 7.24
C PRO A 20 -5.36 7.61 6.94
N THR A 21 -4.50 8.62 6.73
CA THR A 21 -3.07 8.43 6.45
C THR A 21 -2.38 7.46 7.42
N GLN A 22 -2.71 7.53 8.72
CA GLN A 22 -2.15 6.64 9.72
C GLN A 22 -2.50 5.17 9.48
N SER A 23 -3.73 4.89 9.04
CA SER A 23 -4.18 3.53 8.70
C SER A 23 -3.49 3.04 7.42
N ALA A 24 -3.31 3.90 6.43
CA ALA A 24 -2.53 3.58 5.23
C ALA A 24 -1.05 3.26 5.56
N ALA A 25 -0.44 3.99 6.50
CA ALA A 25 0.90 3.70 6.99
C ALA A 25 0.98 2.34 7.72
N LYS A 26 0.01 2.03 8.58
CA LYS A 26 -0.08 0.71 9.25
C LYS A 26 -0.31 -0.43 8.26
N LEU A 27 -1.07 -0.20 7.18
CA LEU A 27 -1.22 -1.18 6.10
C LEU A 27 0.12 -1.43 5.41
N ALA A 28 0.85 -0.38 5.05
CA ALA A 28 2.15 -0.50 4.40
C ALA A 28 3.15 -1.26 5.28
N GLN A 29 3.25 -0.93 6.57
CA GLN A 29 4.13 -1.62 7.51
C GLN A 29 3.83 -3.11 7.68
N ARG A 30 2.55 -3.51 7.62
CA ARG A 30 2.14 -4.91 7.76
C ARG A 30 2.44 -5.74 6.51
N VAL A 31 2.46 -5.10 5.34
CA VAL A 31 2.63 -5.78 4.04
C VAL A 31 4.07 -5.75 3.55
N ALA A 32 4.81 -4.69 3.85
CA ALA A 32 6.18 -4.51 3.41
C ALA A 32 7.09 -5.62 3.94
N THR A 33 7.92 -6.18 3.06
CA THR A 33 9.05 -7.04 3.44
C THR A 33 10.35 -6.50 2.84
N PRO A 34 11.54 -6.98 3.27
CA PRO A 34 12.80 -6.61 2.64
C PRO A 34 12.84 -6.90 1.13
N GLU A 35 12.20 -8.00 0.70
CA GLU A 35 12.13 -8.41 -0.70
C GLU A 35 10.99 -7.71 -1.46
N ASP A 36 9.92 -7.33 -0.79
CA ASP A 36 8.77 -6.68 -1.39
C ASP A 36 8.45 -5.40 -0.60
N PRO A 37 9.29 -4.37 -0.70
CA PRO A 37 9.11 -3.14 0.05
C PRO A 37 7.86 -2.38 -0.42
N LEU A 38 7.22 -1.72 0.54
CA LEU A 38 6.06 -0.87 0.35
C LEU A 38 6.15 0.32 1.31
N TRP A 39 5.90 1.53 0.82
CA TRP A 39 5.96 2.77 1.61
C TRP A 39 4.89 3.76 1.18
N GLY A 40 4.59 4.73 2.04
CA GLY A 40 3.81 5.91 1.67
C GLY A 40 4.64 6.80 0.73
N ALA A 41 4.23 6.89 -0.53
CA ALA A 41 4.92 7.67 -1.56
C ALA A 41 4.43 9.12 -1.63
N ASN A 42 3.14 9.37 -1.38
CA ASN A 42 2.58 10.72 -1.29
C ASN A 42 1.33 10.75 -0.41
N ILE A 43 1.06 11.88 0.24
CA ILE A 43 -0.20 12.13 0.96
C ILE A 43 -0.94 13.21 0.17
N ASN A 44 -1.99 12.81 -0.55
CA ASN A 44 -2.80 13.72 -1.36
C ASN A 44 -3.82 14.46 -0.50
N SER A 45 -4.35 13.81 0.54
CA SER A 45 -5.28 14.39 1.50
C SER A 45 -5.25 13.60 2.82
N ALA A 46 -6.05 14.03 3.80
CA ALA A 46 -6.19 13.32 5.09
C ALA A 46 -6.63 11.85 4.94
N THR A 47 -7.29 11.50 3.84
CA THR A 47 -7.86 10.17 3.59
C THR A 47 -7.44 9.55 2.25
N GLU A 48 -6.44 10.14 1.60
CA GLU A 48 -5.88 9.64 0.35
C GLU A 48 -4.35 9.65 0.42
N THR A 49 -3.77 8.45 0.50
CA THR A 49 -2.33 8.22 0.53
C THR A 49 -1.94 7.33 -0.63
N MET A 50 -0.95 7.75 -1.42
CA MET A 50 -0.32 6.95 -2.46
C MET A 50 0.69 6.01 -1.80
N LEU A 51 0.62 4.72 -2.11
CA LEU A 51 1.65 3.75 -1.77
C LEU A 51 2.54 3.50 -2.98
N GLY A 52 3.85 3.45 -2.76
CA GLY A 52 4.85 3.05 -3.73
C GLY A 52 5.57 1.78 -3.27
N GLY A 53 5.98 0.93 -4.19
CA GLY A 53 6.59 -0.35 -3.87
C GLY A 53 6.73 -1.29 -5.05
N THR A 54 7.02 -2.54 -4.76
CA THR A 54 6.96 -3.61 -5.79
C THR A 54 5.51 -3.88 -6.18
N ALA A 55 5.27 -4.31 -7.42
CA ALA A 55 3.94 -4.67 -7.89
C ALA A 55 3.29 -5.75 -7.00
N LYS A 56 4.10 -6.70 -6.50
CA LYS A 56 3.65 -7.74 -5.56
C LYS A 56 3.21 -7.16 -4.21
N ALA A 57 3.98 -6.25 -3.63
CA ALA A 57 3.61 -5.59 -2.37
C ALA A 57 2.33 -4.75 -2.51
N ILE A 58 2.17 -4.07 -3.65
CA ILE A 58 0.96 -3.29 -3.97
C ILE A 58 -0.27 -4.21 -4.09
N ALA A 59 -0.14 -5.35 -4.76
CA ALA A 59 -1.22 -6.34 -4.86
C ALA A 59 -1.61 -6.90 -3.48
N ALA A 60 -0.62 -7.23 -2.63
CA ALA A 60 -0.85 -7.70 -1.27
C ALA A 60 -1.55 -6.64 -0.39
N ALA A 61 -1.19 -5.36 -0.53
CA ALA A 61 -1.86 -4.26 0.18
C ALA A 61 -3.32 -4.11 -0.22
N LYS A 62 -3.64 -4.26 -1.51
CA LYS A 62 -5.02 -4.26 -2.02
C LYS A 62 -5.84 -5.40 -1.41
N ASP A 63 -5.29 -6.60 -1.33
CA ASP A 63 -5.99 -7.75 -0.76
C ASP A 63 -6.16 -7.62 0.77
N SER A 64 -5.17 -7.08 1.47
CA SER A 64 -5.27 -6.80 2.90
C SER A 64 -6.33 -5.72 3.20
N ALA A 65 -6.35 -4.62 2.44
CA ALA A 65 -7.35 -3.56 2.60
C ALA A 65 -8.78 -4.07 2.36
N ARG A 66 -8.97 -4.95 1.36
CA ARG A 66 -10.27 -5.59 1.09
C ARG A 66 -10.74 -6.50 2.23
N ARG A 67 -9.82 -7.23 2.88
CA ARG A 67 -10.15 -8.07 4.03
C ARG A 67 -10.59 -7.22 5.22
N GLU A 68 -9.90 -6.12 5.50
CA GLU A 68 -10.28 -5.20 6.58
C GLU A 68 -11.65 -4.57 6.32
N GLY A 69 -11.91 -4.10 5.10
CA GLY A 69 -13.20 -3.53 4.71
C GLY A 69 -14.37 -4.53 4.84
N ARG A 70 -14.14 -5.81 4.52
CA ARG A 70 -15.17 -6.86 4.65
C ARG A 70 -15.48 -7.21 6.11
N SER A 71 -14.47 -7.18 6.98
CA SER A 71 -14.66 -7.41 8.42
C SER A 71 -15.46 -6.29 9.10
N SER A 72 -15.40 -5.06 8.58
CA SER A 72 -16.18 -3.92 9.11
C SER A 72 -17.65 -3.88 8.69
N ASP A 73 -18.04 -4.58 7.61
CA ASP A 73 -19.43 -4.62 7.09
C ASP A 73 -20.30 -5.75 7.71
N SER A 74 -19.72 -6.57 8.60
CA SER A 74 -20.40 -7.74 9.20
C SER A 74 -20.97 -7.48 10.60
N THR A 75 -21.33 -6.23 10.95
CA THR A 75 -21.89 -5.87 12.27
C THR A 75 -23.24 -5.19 12.14
#